data_AF-Q9H616-F1
#
_entry.id   AF-Q9H616-F1
#
_cell.length_a   1.000
_cell.length_b   1.000
_cell.length_c   1.000
_cell.angle_alpha   90.00
_cell.angle_beta   90.00
_cell.angle_gamma   90.00
#
_symmetry.space_group_name_H-M   'P 1'
#
loop_
_entity.id
_entity.type
_entity.pdbx_description
1 polymer ?
#
loop_
_entity_poly.entity_id
_entity_poly.type
_entity_poly.pdbx_seq_one_letter_code
_entity_poly.pdbx_strand_id
1 'polypeptide(L)'
;MKIMEDFTTFLRIVSKLADMNQEYQLPLSKIKFTGKECEDSQLVSHLMSCKEGRVAISPFVCLSGNFDDDLLRLETPNHVTLGTIGVNRSQAPVLLSQKFDNRGRKMSLNAYALDFYKHGSLIGLVQDNRMNEGDAYYLLKDFALTIKSISVSLRELCENEDDNVVLAFEQLSTTFWEKLNKV
;
A
#
# COMPACT_ATOMS: atom_id res chain seq x y z
N MET A 1 -15.05 -4.57 -3.29
CA MET A 1 -15.14 -4.99 -1.87
C MET A 1 -14.67 -6.44 -1.71
N LYS A 2 -15.20 -7.39 -2.50
CA LYS A 2 -14.77 -8.80 -2.51
C LYS A 2 -13.24 -9.07 -2.53
N ILE A 3 -12.47 -8.40 -3.40
CA ILE A 3 -11.00 -8.59 -3.44
C ILE A 3 -10.33 -8.21 -2.11
N MET A 4 -10.81 -7.17 -1.43
CA MET A 4 -10.27 -6.80 -0.12
C MET A 4 -10.66 -7.82 0.95
N GLU A 5 -11.88 -8.33 0.92
CA GLU A 5 -12.32 -9.41 1.81
C GLU A 5 -11.50 -10.69 1.62
N ASP A 6 -11.26 -11.07 0.37
CA ASP A 6 -10.41 -12.20 -0.01
C ASP A 6 -8.97 -11.99 0.47
N PHE A 7 -8.42 -10.78 0.28
CA PHE A 7 -7.06 -10.46 0.73
C PHE A 7 -6.93 -10.40 2.25
N THR A 8 -7.92 -9.86 2.97
CA THR A 8 -7.94 -9.90 4.45
C THR A 8 -8.06 -11.32 4.97
N THR A 9 -8.85 -12.17 4.30
CA THR A 9 -8.92 -13.60 4.61
C THR A 9 -7.57 -14.27 4.39
N PHE A 10 -6.89 -13.97 3.27
CA PHE A 10 -5.53 -14.42 3.00
C PHE A 10 -4.57 -13.99 4.12
N LEU A 11 -4.57 -12.70 4.50
CA LEU A 11 -3.76 -12.18 5.60
C LEU A 11 -4.00 -12.97 6.90
N ARG A 12 -5.26 -13.17 7.30
CA ARG A 12 -5.62 -13.99 8.47
C ARG A 12 -5.08 -15.42 8.42
N ILE A 13 -5.04 -16.03 7.23
CA ILE A 13 -4.50 -17.38 7.04
C ILE A 13 -2.99 -17.38 7.20
N VAL A 14 -2.28 -16.50 6.48
CA VAL A 14 -0.81 -16.46 6.54
C VAL A 14 -0.29 -15.99 7.89
N SER A 15 -1.08 -15.22 8.64
CA SER A 15 -0.73 -14.82 10.02
C SER A 15 -0.58 -15.97 11.00
N LYS A 16 -1.20 -17.12 10.72
CA LYS A 16 -0.97 -18.34 11.51
C LYS A 16 0.45 -18.90 11.35
N LEU A 17 1.19 -18.44 10.34
CA LEU A 17 2.58 -18.85 10.07
C LEU A 17 3.60 -17.85 10.65
N ALA A 18 3.15 -16.78 11.30
CA ALA A 18 4.02 -15.75 11.88
C ALA A 18 4.89 -16.32 13.01
N ASP A 19 6.12 -15.81 13.13
CA ASP A 19 6.99 -16.14 14.25
C ASP A 19 6.60 -15.29 15.47
N MET A 20 5.65 -15.83 16.26
CA MET A 20 5.13 -15.13 17.44
C MET A 20 6.22 -14.80 18.47
N ASN A 21 7.34 -15.52 18.50
CA ASN A 21 8.43 -15.20 19.43
C ASN A 21 9.07 -13.84 19.10
N GLN A 22 9.13 -13.49 17.82
CA GLN A 22 9.60 -12.18 17.36
C GLN A 22 8.50 -11.12 17.47
N GLU A 23 7.24 -11.46 17.18
CA GLU A 23 6.11 -10.52 17.29
C GLU A 23 5.86 -10.05 18.73
N TYR A 24 6.24 -10.87 19.70
CA TYR A 24 6.19 -10.54 21.13
C TYR A 24 7.37 -9.70 21.63
N GLN A 25 8.19 -9.19 20.73
CA GLN A 25 9.30 -8.30 21.03
C GLN A 25 9.09 -6.93 20.41
N LEU A 26 9.54 -5.88 21.10
CA LEU A 26 9.49 -4.53 20.55
C LEU A 26 10.40 -4.43 19.31
N PRO A 27 9.96 -3.78 18.21
CA PRO A 27 10.65 -3.81 16.91
C PRO A 27 12.12 -3.37 16.96
N LEU A 28 12.42 -2.33 17.74
CA LEU A 28 13.76 -1.72 17.83
C LEU A 28 14.60 -2.32 18.96
N SER A 29 14.07 -2.40 20.18
CA SER A 29 14.84 -2.82 21.36
C SER A 29 14.89 -4.33 21.57
N LYS A 30 14.05 -5.09 20.85
CA LYS A 30 13.88 -6.54 21.00
C LYS A 30 13.47 -6.98 22.42
N ILE A 31 12.98 -6.03 23.23
CA ILE A 31 12.48 -6.31 24.57
C ILE A 31 11.18 -7.10 24.43
N LYS A 32 11.13 -8.27 25.06
CA LYS A 32 9.91 -9.08 25.15
C LYS A 32 8.88 -8.38 26.04
N PHE A 33 7.67 -8.17 25.52
CA PHE A 33 6.60 -7.48 26.26
C PHE A 33 5.49 -8.44 26.75
N THR A 34 5.64 -9.74 26.54
CA THR A 34 4.72 -10.74 27.11
C THR A 34 4.98 -10.91 28.61
N GLY A 35 3.94 -10.75 29.43
CA GLY A 35 3.97 -11.07 30.86
C GLY A 35 3.46 -12.48 31.16
N LYS A 36 3.43 -12.83 32.45
CA LYS A 36 2.68 -14.00 32.93
C LYS A 36 1.18 -13.67 32.90
N GLU A 37 0.34 -14.65 32.62
CA GLU A 37 -1.10 -14.49 32.73
C GLU A 37 -1.47 -14.10 34.17
N CYS A 38 -2.33 -13.10 34.31
CA CYS A 38 -2.84 -12.63 35.59
C CYS A 38 -4.29 -13.08 35.71
N GLU A 39 -4.50 -14.21 36.39
CA GLU A 39 -5.80 -14.88 36.46
C GLU A 39 -6.81 -14.18 37.40
N ASP A 40 -6.33 -13.37 38.34
CA ASP A 40 -7.15 -12.82 39.44
C ASP A 40 -7.67 -11.38 39.23
N SER A 41 -7.53 -10.82 38.02
CA SER A 41 -7.90 -9.42 37.75
C SER A 41 -9.20 -9.32 36.96
N GLN A 42 -10.21 -8.63 37.53
CA GLN A 42 -11.46 -8.31 36.83
C GLN A 42 -11.22 -7.52 35.53
N LEU A 43 -10.20 -6.65 35.50
CA LEU A 43 -9.82 -5.92 34.29
C LEU A 43 -9.28 -6.86 33.21
N VAL A 44 -8.46 -7.85 33.59
CA VAL A 44 -7.95 -8.85 32.65
C VAL A 44 -9.10 -9.69 32.10
N SER A 45 -10.00 -10.16 32.96
CA SER A 45 -11.21 -10.90 32.51
C SER A 45 -12.07 -10.06 31.56
N HIS A 46 -12.22 -8.78 31.81
CA HIS A 46 -12.94 -7.87 30.91
C HIS A 46 -12.22 -7.72 29.56
N LEU A 47 -10.91 -7.47 29.55
CA LEU A 47 -10.11 -7.32 28.33
C LEU A 47 -10.00 -8.62 27.51
N MET A 48 -10.00 -9.77 28.18
CA MET A 48 -9.97 -11.09 27.54
C MET A 48 -11.35 -11.53 27.04
N SER A 49 -12.44 -10.91 27.53
CA SER A 49 -13.80 -11.15 27.01
C SER A 49 -14.06 -10.54 25.62
N CYS A 50 -13.19 -9.64 25.16
CA CYS A 50 -13.22 -9.07 23.80
C CYS A 50 -13.07 -10.18 22.75
N LYS A 51 -14.11 -10.34 21.92
CA LYS A 51 -14.20 -11.37 20.87
C LYS A 51 -13.63 -10.92 19.52
N GLU A 52 -13.17 -9.68 19.43
CA GLU A 52 -12.62 -9.09 18.22
C GLU A 52 -11.37 -9.85 17.80
N GLY A 53 -11.29 -10.18 16.51
CA GLY A 53 -10.18 -10.94 15.95
C GLY A 53 -8.87 -10.16 16.05
N ARG A 54 -7.83 -10.80 16.58
CA ARG A 54 -6.48 -10.25 16.76
C ARG A 54 -5.43 -11.21 16.18
N VAL A 55 -5.76 -11.85 15.06
CA VAL A 55 -4.92 -12.90 14.46
C VAL A 55 -3.85 -12.31 13.57
N ALA A 56 -4.19 -11.28 12.80
CA ALA A 56 -3.32 -10.74 11.76
C ALA A 56 -2.65 -9.42 12.15
N ILE A 57 -3.04 -8.84 13.28
CA ILE A 57 -2.50 -7.58 13.81
C ILE A 57 -1.42 -7.83 14.86
N SER A 58 -0.40 -6.98 14.82
CA SER A 58 0.66 -6.97 15.82
C SER A 58 0.10 -6.82 17.23
N PRO A 59 0.48 -7.67 18.20
CA PRO A 59 0.00 -7.58 19.58
C PRO A 59 0.28 -6.21 20.22
N PHE A 60 1.37 -5.55 19.84
CA PHE A 60 1.69 -4.20 20.29
C PHE A 60 0.67 -3.17 19.78
N VAL A 61 0.24 -3.29 18.53
CA VAL A 61 -0.71 -2.35 17.91
C VAL A 61 -2.16 -2.64 18.28
N CYS A 62 -2.50 -3.89 18.64
CA CYS A 62 -3.80 -4.22 19.22
C CYS A 62 -4.15 -3.35 20.45
N LEU A 63 -3.15 -2.89 21.21
CA LEU A 63 -3.35 -2.03 22.38
C LEU A 63 -3.87 -0.62 22.04
N SER A 64 -3.78 -0.18 20.79
CA SER A 64 -4.34 1.09 20.33
C SER A 64 -5.76 0.97 19.76
N GLY A 65 -6.39 -0.21 19.91
CA GLY A 65 -7.77 -0.45 19.46
C GLY A 65 -7.89 -0.84 18.00
N ASN A 66 -6.82 -1.36 17.39
CA ASN A 66 -6.86 -1.93 16.04
C ASN A 66 -7.14 -3.44 16.10
N PHE A 67 -8.10 -3.91 15.29
CA PHE A 67 -8.51 -5.32 15.21
C PHE A 67 -8.50 -5.81 13.76
N ASP A 68 -8.55 -7.12 13.54
CA ASP A 68 -8.49 -7.72 12.21
C ASP A 68 -9.55 -7.15 11.24
N ASP A 69 -10.69 -6.71 11.75
CA ASP A 69 -11.75 -6.09 10.96
C ASP A 69 -11.36 -4.69 10.45
N ASP A 70 -10.44 -3.99 11.13
CA ASP A 70 -9.85 -2.75 10.66
C ASP A 70 -8.91 -2.97 9.46
N LEU A 71 -8.45 -4.20 9.17
CA LEU A 71 -7.62 -4.47 7.98
C LEU A 71 -8.34 -4.13 6.66
N LEU A 72 -9.67 -4.12 6.68
CA LEU A 72 -10.50 -3.71 5.54
C LEU A 72 -10.64 -2.19 5.42
N ARG A 73 -10.27 -1.41 6.44
CA ARG A 73 -10.42 0.05 6.42
C ARG A 73 -9.29 0.68 5.64
N LEU A 74 -9.64 1.73 4.88
CA LEU A 74 -8.71 2.41 3.97
C LEU A 74 -7.58 3.14 4.67
N GLU A 75 -7.82 3.56 5.90
CA GLU A 75 -6.94 4.42 6.70
C GLU A 75 -5.97 3.61 7.57
N THR A 76 -6.18 2.31 7.65
CA THR A 76 -5.36 1.38 8.44
C THR A 76 -3.94 1.34 7.87
N PRO A 77 -2.91 1.76 8.64
CA PRO A 77 -1.53 1.83 8.16
C PRO A 77 -0.98 0.46 7.73
N ASN A 78 0.11 0.40 6.97
CA ASN A 78 0.68 -0.91 6.61
C ASN A 78 1.38 -1.63 7.78
N HIS A 79 1.74 -0.89 8.84
CA HIS A 79 2.52 -1.41 9.97
C HIS A 79 1.67 -2.02 11.10
N VAL A 80 0.36 -2.17 10.90
CA VAL A 80 -0.53 -2.81 11.89
C VAL A 80 -0.44 -4.33 11.82
N THR A 81 -0.14 -4.90 10.66
CA THR A 81 -0.04 -6.35 10.47
C THR A 81 1.21 -6.92 11.14
N LEU A 82 1.21 -8.22 11.44
CA LEU A 82 2.39 -8.94 11.94
C LEU A 82 3.59 -8.75 10.99
N GLY A 83 4.71 -8.29 11.54
CA GLY A 83 5.89 -7.90 10.76
C GLY A 83 6.67 -9.07 10.15
N THR A 84 6.60 -10.25 10.76
CA THR A 84 7.34 -11.47 10.37
C THR A 84 6.78 -12.15 9.13
N ILE A 85 5.53 -11.85 8.75
CA ILE A 85 4.92 -12.41 7.53
C ILE A 85 5.52 -11.77 6.28
N GLY A 86 6.01 -10.53 6.38
CA GLY A 86 6.50 -9.76 5.23
C GLY A 86 5.42 -9.40 4.19
N VAL A 87 4.15 -9.68 4.51
CA VAL A 87 3.00 -9.31 3.70
C VAL A 87 2.21 -8.21 4.39
N ASN A 88 1.86 -7.17 3.66
CA ASN A 88 1.01 -6.09 4.18
C ASN A 88 -0.02 -5.65 3.14
N ARG A 89 -0.89 -4.74 3.56
CA ARG A 89 -2.00 -4.25 2.75
C ARG A 89 -1.60 -3.58 1.44
N SER A 90 -0.42 -2.96 1.33
CA SER A 90 0.04 -2.32 0.09
C SER A 90 0.26 -3.29 -1.07
N GLN A 91 0.37 -4.59 -0.77
CA GLN A 91 0.50 -5.64 -1.80
C GLN A 91 -0.87 -6.14 -2.29
N ALA A 92 -1.98 -5.67 -1.69
CA ALA A 92 -3.30 -6.02 -2.18
C ALA A 92 -3.49 -5.44 -3.60
N PRO A 93 -3.92 -6.24 -4.59
CA PRO A 93 -4.10 -5.81 -5.96
C PRO A 93 -5.43 -5.05 -6.13
N VAL A 94 -5.61 -3.97 -5.36
CA VAL A 94 -6.84 -3.20 -5.30
C VAL A 94 -6.56 -1.76 -5.70
N LEU A 95 -7.14 -1.34 -6.83
CA LEU A 95 -7.17 0.07 -7.21
C LEU A 95 -8.28 0.79 -6.44
N LEU A 96 -7.88 1.60 -5.45
CA LEU A 96 -8.80 2.42 -4.67
C LEU A 96 -9.15 3.69 -5.44
N SER A 97 -10.10 3.57 -6.36
CA SER A 97 -10.55 4.67 -7.22
C SER A 97 -11.22 5.82 -6.45
N GLN A 98 -11.69 5.58 -5.22
CA GLN A 98 -12.37 6.58 -4.39
C GLN A 98 -11.68 6.68 -3.03
N LYS A 99 -11.15 7.87 -2.74
CA LYS A 99 -10.69 8.26 -1.41
C LYS A 99 -11.68 9.26 -0.83
N PHE A 100 -11.87 9.23 0.48
CA PHE A 100 -12.69 10.19 1.20
C PHE A 100 -11.84 10.88 2.25
N ASP A 101 -12.12 12.14 2.51
CA ASP A 101 -11.50 12.84 3.64
C ASP A 101 -12.20 12.48 4.96
N ASN A 102 -11.67 12.98 6.08
CA ASN A 102 -12.22 12.73 7.43
C ASN A 102 -13.64 13.29 7.64
N ARG A 103 -14.21 14.00 6.65
CA ARG A 103 -15.58 14.52 6.66
C ARG A 103 -16.49 13.76 5.69
N GLY A 104 -16.00 12.66 5.10
CA GLY A 104 -16.73 11.85 4.12
C GLY A 104 -16.85 12.48 2.74
N ARG A 105 -16.07 13.53 2.42
CA ARG A 105 -16.08 14.15 1.08
C ARG A 105 -15.17 13.35 0.15
N LYS A 106 -15.65 13.05 -1.05
CA LYS A 106 -14.87 12.36 -2.08
C LYS A 106 -13.67 13.22 -2.49
N MET A 107 -12.47 12.66 -2.40
CA MET A 107 -11.23 13.25 -2.88
C MET A 107 -11.00 12.81 -4.32
N SER A 108 -10.91 13.79 -5.23
CA SER A 108 -10.55 13.51 -6.63
C SER A 108 -9.10 13.09 -6.74
N LEU A 109 -8.82 12.10 -7.58
CA LEU A 109 -7.45 11.72 -7.92
C LEU A 109 -6.84 12.76 -8.85
N ASN A 110 -5.56 13.02 -8.69
CA ASN A 110 -4.80 13.91 -9.56
C ASN A 110 -4.30 13.14 -10.79
N ALA A 111 -4.58 13.64 -11.99
CA ALA A 111 -4.16 13.04 -13.26
C ALA A 111 -2.82 13.59 -13.78
N TYR A 112 -1.93 14.02 -12.88
CA TYR A 112 -0.64 14.68 -13.17
C TYR A 112 0.16 13.99 -14.29
N ALA A 113 0.22 12.66 -14.29
CA ALA A 113 0.98 11.89 -15.28
C ALA A 113 0.38 12.00 -16.70
N LEU A 114 -0.95 11.98 -16.81
CA LEU A 114 -1.65 12.15 -18.08
C LEU A 114 -1.53 13.59 -18.58
N ASP A 115 -1.65 14.56 -17.67
CA ASP A 115 -1.52 15.97 -17.96
C ASP A 115 -0.12 16.30 -18.51
N PHE A 116 0.92 15.81 -17.82
CA PHE A 116 2.29 15.88 -18.32
C PHE A 116 2.47 15.15 -19.65
N TYR A 117 1.90 13.95 -19.82
CA TYR A 117 1.99 13.24 -21.08
C TYR A 117 1.35 14.00 -22.24
N LYS A 118 0.27 14.76 -22.01
CA LYS A 118 -0.36 15.59 -23.05
C LYS A 118 0.47 16.84 -23.35
N HIS A 119 0.89 17.57 -22.32
CA HIS A 119 1.42 18.93 -22.46
C HIS A 119 2.95 19.04 -22.37
N GLY A 120 3.62 18.09 -21.71
CA GLY A 120 5.08 18.08 -21.52
C GLY A 120 5.61 19.19 -20.61
N SER A 121 4.76 19.78 -19.76
CA SER A 121 5.11 20.95 -18.95
C SER A 121 5.15 20.62 -17.47
N LEU A 122 6.35 20.60 -16.87
CA LEU A 122 6.51 20.52 -15.41
C LEU A 122 6.02 21.80 -14.73
N ILE A 123 6.28 22.96 -15.31
CA ILE A 123 5.88 24.26 -14.76
C ILE A 123 4.35 24.34 -14.63
N GLY A 124 3.62 23.94 -15.67
CA GLY A 124 2.15 23.90 -15.63
C GLY A 124 1.64 22.98 -14.52
N LEU A 125 2.25 21.80 -14.41
CA LEU A 125 1.90 20.82 -13.38
C LEU A 125 2.16 21.36 -11.97
N VAL A 126 3.29 22.04 -11.75
CA VAL A 126 3.64 22.68 -10.47
C VAL A 126 2.64 23.78 -10.11
N GLN A 127 2.28 24.64 -11.06
CA GLN A 127 1.37 25.76 -10.84
C GLN A 127 -0.06 25.30 -10.55
N ASP A 128 -0.59 24.41 -11.38
CA ASP A 128 -1.99 23.97 -11.30
C ASP A 128 -2.24 23.07 -10.09
N ASN A 129 -1.24 22.25 -9.72
CA ASN A 129 -1.36 21.31 -8.61
C ASN A 129 -0.76 21.84 -7.30
N ARG A 130 -0.14 23.04 -7.32
CA ARG A 130 0.55 23.67 -6.18
C ARG A 130 1.55 22.74 -5.51
N MET A 131 2.34 22.04 -6.32
CA MET A 131 3.33 21.07 -5.86
C MET A 131 4.72 21.70 -5.76
N ASN A 132 5.60 21.15 -4.94
CA ASN A 132 7.01 21.48 -5.06
C ASN A 132 7.54 20.96 -6.40
N GLU A 133 8.39 21.73 -7.07
CA GLU A 133 8.95 21.37 -8.38
C GLU A 133 9.78 20.09 -8.34
N GLY A 134 10.60 19.91 -7.31
CA GLY A 134 11.38 18.69 -7.10
C GLY A 134 10.47 17.48 -6.92
N ASP A 135 9.44 17.60 -6.06
CA ASP A 135 8.48 16.51 -5.84
C ASP A 135 7.71 16.15 -7.11
N ALA A 136 7.28 17.16 -7.88
CA ALA A 136 6.62 16.98 -9.17
C ALA A 136 7.53 16.24 -10.17
N TYR A 137 8.80 16.65 -10.28
CA TYR A 137 9.78 15.97 -11.13
C TYR A 137 10.00 14.52 -10.69
N TYR A 138 10.16 14.26 -9.38
CA TYR A 138 10.33 12.91 -8.85
C TYR A 138 9.14 12.01 -9.16
N LEU A 139 7.91 12.50 -9.04
CA LEU A 139 6.71 11.74 -9.40
C LEU A 139 6.67 11.38 -10.89
N LEU A 140 7.03 12.33 -11.78
CA LEU A 140 7.10 12.06 -13.22
C LEU A 140 8.20 11.04 -13.54
N LYS A 141 9.36 11.15 -12.90
CA LYS A 141 10.47 10.21 -13.08
C LYS A 141 10.14 8.80 -12.59
N ASP A 142 9.51 8.70 -11.43
CA ASP A 142 9.03 7.42 -10.88
C ASP A 142 8.01 6.76 -11.81
N PHE A 143 7.07 7.56 -12.33
CA PHE A 143 6.11 7.07 -13.32
C PHE A 143 6.78 6.64 -14.64
N ALA A 144 7.78 7.39 -15.14
CA ALA A 144 8.54 7.03 -16.33
C ALA A 144 9.30 5.70 -16.17
N LEU A 145 9.91 5.48 -15.01
CA LEU A 145 10.55 4.21 -14.66
C LEU A 145 9.54 3.07 -14.54
N THR A 146 8.38 3.34 -13.95
CA THR A 146 7.28 2.37 -13.83
C THR A 146 6.78 1.91 -15.20
N ILE A 147 6.49 2.86 -16.12
CA ILE A 147 6.10 2.51 -17.50
C ILE A 147 7.22 1.72 -18.18
N LYS A 148 8.48 2.12 -18.01
CA LYS A 148 9.61 1.41 -18.61
C LYS A 148 9.70 -0.03 -18.10
N SER A 149 9.51 -0.25 -16.80
CA SER A 149 9.49 -1.58 -16.20
C SER A 149 8.35 -2.42 -16.78
N ILE A 150 7.14 -1.85 -16.91
CA ILE A 150 5.99 -2.55 -17.52
C ILE A 150 6.29 -2.90 -18.98
N SER A 151 6.82 -1.96 -19.76
CA SER A 151 7.18 -2.17 -21.17
C SER A 151 8.20 -3.29 -21.34
N VAL A 152 9.26 -3.31 -20.52
CA VAL A 152 10.28 -4.37 -20.54
C VAL A 152 9.66 -5.72 -20.15
N SER A 153 8.88 -5.76 -19.06
CA SER A 153 8.23 -7.01 -18.64
C SER A 153 7.26 -7.55 -19.69
N LEU A 154 6.49 -6.69 -20.36
CA LEU A 154 5.59 -7.11 -21.44
C LEU A 154 6.37 -7.65 -22.65
N ARG A 155 7.51 -7.04 -23.00
CA ARG A 155 8.37 -7.54 -24.07
C ARG A 155 8.92 -8.93 -23.76
N GLU A 156 9.43 -9.12 -22.55
CA GLU A 156 10.04 -10.39 -22.13
C GLU A 156 9.02 -11.52 -21.94
N LEU A 157 7.80 -11.20 -21.50
CA LEU A 157 6.77 -12.20 -21.19
C LEU A 157 5.86 -12.53 -22.39
N CYS A 158 5.81 -11.69 -23.41
CA CYS A 158 4.95 -11.89 -24.57
C CYS A 158 5.73 -12.50 -25.73
N GLU A 159 5.29 -13.68 -26.20
CA GLU A 159 5.92 -14.37 -27.33
C GLU A 159 5.71 -13.64 -28.67
N ASN A 160 4.67 -12.82 -28.77
CA ASN A 160 4.36 -12.03 -29.96
C ASN A 160 4.92 -10.61 -29.83
N GLU A 161 6.05 -10.36 -30.50
CA GLU A 161 6.67 -9.04 -30.53
C GLU A 161 5.82 -7.98 -31.26
N ASP A 162 4.90 -8.39 -32.11
CA ASP A 162 4.01 -7.47 -32.85
C ASP A 162 2.66 -7.26 -32.13
N ASP A 163 2.53 -7.70 -30.87
CA ASP A 163 1.32 -7.46 -30.10
C ASP A 163 1.10 -5.95 -29.86
N ASN A 164 -0.12 -5.49 -30.15
CA ASN A 164 -0.49 -4.08 -30.07
C ASN A 164 -0.31 -3.48 -28.67
N VAL A 165 -0.49 -4.27 -27.60
CA VAL A 165 -0.32 -3.80 -26.22
C VAL A 165 1.16 -3.57 -25.95
N VAL A 166 2.02 -4.49 -26.38
CA VAL A 166 3.46 -4.36 -26.15
C VAL A 166 4.01 -3.15 -26.90
N LEU A 167 3.66 -3.01 -28.19
CA LEU A 167 4.05 -1.84 -29.00
C LEU A 167 3.53 -0.52 -28.40
N ALA A 168 2.30 -0.50 -27.89
CA ALA A 168 1.74 0.69 -27.25
C ALA A 168 2.52 1.10 -25.99
N PHE A 169 2.93 0.14 -25.14
CA PHE A 169 3.71 0.43 -23.94
C PHE A 169 5.15 0.84 -24.25
N GLU A 170 5.76 0.29 -25.30
CA GLU A 170 7.07 0.75 -25.78
C GLU A 170 7.03 2.18 -26.30
N GLN A 171 6.04 2.49 -27.14
CA GLN A 171 5.84 3.85 -27.65
C GLN A 171 5.55 4.82 -26.50
N LEU A 172 4.68 4.44 -25.55
CA LEU A 172 4.38 5.25 -24.37
C LEU A 172 5.63 5.49 -23.54
N SER A 173 6.42 4.46 -23.25
CA SER A 173 7.65 4.56 -22.47
C SER A 173 8.64 5.54 -23.11
N THR A 174 8.86 5.39 -24.42
CA THR A 174 9.79 6.23 -25.20
C THR A 174 9.32 7.67 -25.23
N THR A 175 8.05 7.89 -25.61
CA THR A 175 7.47 9.24 -25.73
C THR A 175 7.48 9.97 -24.38
N PHE A 176 7.16 9.27 -23.29
CA PHE A 176 7.14 9.87 -21.96
C PHE A 176 8.55 10.28 -21.51
N TRP A 177 9.55 9.40 -21.71
CA TRP A 177 10.95 9.70 -21.40
C TRP A 177 11.50 10.86 -22.23
N GLU A 178 11.19 10.93 -23.51
CA GLU A 178 11.59 12.05 -24.37
C GLU A 178 11.01 13.38 -23.90
N LYS A 179 9.77 13.40 -23.41
CA LYS A 179 9.17 14.61 -22.82
C LYS A 179 9.86 14.97 -21.51
N LEU A 180 10.10 13.99 -20.64
CA LEU A 180 10.75 14.20 -19.35
C LEU A 180 12.18 14.74 -19.49
N ASN A 181 12.93 14.28 -20.49
CA ASN A 181 14.31 14.75 -20.73
C ASN A 181 14.40 16.19 -21.28
N LYS A 182 13.28 16.77 -21.72
CA LYS A 182 13.21 18.15 -22.23
C LYS A 182 12.83 19.18 -21.16
N VAL A 183 12.50 18.69 -19.96
CA VAL A 183 12.19 19.48 -18.77
C VAL A 183 13.47 19.70 -17.99
#